data_AF-A0A0D9XSM1-F1
#
_entry.id   AF-A0A0D9XSM1-F1
#
_cell.length_a   1.000
_cell.length_b   1.000
_cell.length_c   1.000
_cell.angle_alpha   90.00
_cell.angle_beta   90.00
_cell.angle_gamma   90.00
#
_symmetry.space_group_name_H-M   'P 1'
#
loop_
_entity.id
_entity.type
_entity.pdbx_description
1 polymer ?
#
loop_
_entity_poly.entity_id
_entity_poly.type
_entity_poly.pdbx_seq_one_letter_code
_entity_poly.pdbx_strand_id
1 'polypeptide(L)'
;MLYGLSESYLGINFRPLDLPDDVAYTLIHNMCYFVFIKVDDGDDTVCGRCGTVGEGTTMYLMFTKPKVTALSGTKVRTAVTSFLSTGAFRGTSPESAIWCANVDESMYAQLLCGLVRRDEVVCVGAIFATVILRAVTFLERIWRELCRDISAGEARHGVLSDPAGRDAVNAIVARPDPELADAIAAECSAPSWRRIVRRLWPRAKYIEAIVTGSMVQCVPMLEFYGGGLPLVSTLYGSSESYLGINLRPLDPPDDVAYTLIHNMCYFELIVTTYLHRYRHRQRRRGARPV
;
A
#
# COMPACT_ATOMS: atom_id res chain seq x y z
N MET A 1 -26.23 -2.57 -2.16
CA MET A 1 -25.17 -2.90 -3.16
C MET A 1 -24.13 -3.75 -2.44
N LEU A 2 -23.93 -5.01 -2.85
CA LEU A 2 -22.98 -5.92 -2.17
C LEU A 2 -21.55 -5.47 -2.45
N TYR A 3 -20.81 -5.10 -1.41
CA TYR A 3 -19.34 -5.07 -1.44
C TYR A 3 -18.83 -6.27 -0.66
N GLY A 4 -18.62 -7.37 -1.38
CA GLY A 4 -17.89 -8.53 -0.87
C GLY A 4 -16.51 -8.56 -1.51
N LEU A 5 -15.46 -8.59 -0.68
CA LEU A 5 -14.22 -9.22 -1.11
C LEU A 5 -14.52 -10.72 -1.28
N SER A 6 -14.05 -11.31 -2.37
CA SER A 6 -14.44 -12.65 -2.82
C SER A 6 -14.02 -13.80 -1.88
N GLU A 7 -13.43 -13.52 -0.72
CA GLU A 7 -12.86 -14.57 0.15
C GLU A 7 -13.35 -14.59 1.60
N SER A 8 -14.23 -13.66 2.03
CA SER A 8 -14.86 -13.81 3.35
C SER A 8 -16.06 -12.87 3.55
N TYR A 9 -17.22 -13.45 3.93
CA TYR A 9 -18.35 -12.69 4.51
C TYR A 9 -18.06 -12.51 6.00
N LEU A 10 -17.81 -11.27 6.45
CA LEU A 10 -17.42 -10.97 7.84
C LEU A 10 -18.39 -10.03 8.59
N GLY A 11 -19.48 -9.61 7.96
CA GLY A 11 -20.52 -8.81 8.61
C GLY A 11 -21.91 -9.15 8.10
N ILE A 12 -22.87 -9.29 9.03
CA ILE A 12 -24.30 -9.37 8.72
C ILE A 12 -24.89 -7.99 8.99
N ASN A 13 -25.54 -7.39 7.99
CA ASN A 13 -26.41 -6.25 8.22
C ASN A 13 -27.72 -6.78 8.83
N PHE A 14 -27.90 -6.53 10.13
CA PHE A 14 -29.12 -6.93 10.86
C PHE A 14 -30.31 -5.98 10.63
N ARG A 15 -30.11 -4.90 9.86
CA ARG A 15 -31.14 -3.92 9.48
C ARG A 15 -31.17 -3.75 7.96
N PRO A 16 -31.85 -4.67 7.24
CA PRO A 16 -31.82 -4.72 5.78
C PRO A 16 -32.53 -3.56 5.06
N LEU A 17 -33.12 -2.61 5.81
CA LEU A 17 -33.84 -1.45 5.28
C LEU A 17 -33.09 -0.12 5.48
N ASP A 18 -31.88 -0.14 6.04
CA ASP A 18 -31.09 1.08 6.21
C ASP A 18 -30.68 1.67 4.85
N LEU A 19 -30.66 3.01 4.78
CA LEU A 19 -30.20 3.74 3.61
C LEU A 19 -28.70 3.43 3.36
N PRO A 20 -28.22 3.50 2.10
CA PRO A 20 -26.85 3.10 1.76
C PRO A 20 -25.74 3.77 2.60
N ASP A 21 -25.99 4.99 3.08
CA ASP A 21 -25.05 5.77 3.88
C ASP A 21 -25.06 5.43 5.38
N ASP A 22 -26.09 4.69 5.84
CA ASP A 22 -26.32 4.34 7.25
C ASP A 22 -26.04 2.86 7.57
N VAL A 23 -25.49 2.10 6.61
CA VAL A 23 -25.26 0.67 6.78
C VAL A 23 -24.15 0.40 7.80
N ALA A 24 -24.52 -0.06 8.99
CA ALA A 24 -23.60 -0.58 10.00
C ALA A 24 -23.50 -2.12 9.93
N TYR A 25 -22.27 -2.64 9.89
CA TYR A 25 -22.02 -4.08 9.92
C TYR A 25 -21.68 -4.52 11.35
N THR A 26 -22.41 -5.51 11.87
CA THR A 26 -22.03 -6.17 13.13
C THR A 26 -21.04 -7.28 12.83
N LEU A 27 -19.81 -7.13 13.34
CA LEU A 27 -18.77 -8.15 13.28
C LEU A 27 -19.17 -9.34 14.17
N ILE A 28 -19.13 -10.55 13.62
CA ILE A 28 -19.42 -11.77 14.38
C ILE A 28 -18.14 -12.18 15.13
N HIS A 29 -18.12 -11.95 16.45
CA HIS A 29 -16.95 -12.21 17.31
C HIS A 29 -16.52 -13.68 17.44
N ASN A 30 -17.31 -14.65 16.94
CA ASN A 30 -17.00 -16.07 17.10
C ASN A 30 -16.14 -16.68 15.98
N MET A 31 -15.56 -15.88 15.09
CA MET A 31 -14.70 -16.39 14.00
C MET A 31 -13.25 -15.89 14.06
N CYS A 32 -12.91 -15.00 15.02
CA CYS A 32 -11.54 -14.60 15.37
C CYS A 32 -11.54 -14.17 16.85
N TYR A 33 -10.67 -14.75 17.67
CA TYR A 33 -10.41 -14.23 19.03
C TYR A 33 -9.64 -12.91 18.91
N PHE A 34 -10.27 -11.79 19.25
CA PHE A 34 -9.61 -10.51 19.40
C PHE A 34 -9.16 -10.35 20.85
N VAL A 35 -7.85 -10.42 21.10
CA VAL A 35 -7.28 -9.88 22.34
C VAL A 35 -7.00 -8.41 22.09
N PHE A 36 -7.82 -7.53 22.65
CA PHE A 36 -7.51 -6.11 22.71
C PHE A 36 -6.44 -5.90 23.77
N ILE A 37 -5.18 -5.90 23.33
CA ILE A 37 -4.07 -5.47 24.18
C ILE A 37 -4.17 -3.95 24.28
N LYS A 38 -4.26 -3.44 25.51
CA LYS A 38 -4.11 -2.01 25.78
C LYS A 38 -2.70 -1.65 25.33
N VAL A 39 -2.57 -0.79 24.33
CA VAL A 39 -1.26 -0.25 23.96
C VAL A 39 -0.86 0.67 25.11
N ASP A 40 -0.06 0.15 26.04
CA ASP A 40 0.66 0.98 27.00
C ASP A 40 1.73 1.74 26.18
N ASP A 41 1.85 3.05 26.44
CA ASP A 41 2.71 4.02 25.73
C ASP A 41 4.23 3.78 25.97
N GLY A 42 4.71 2.53 25.97
CA GLY A 42 6.06 2.23 26.45
C GLY A 42 6.75 0.97 25.97
N ASP A 43 6.27 0.26 24.93
CA ASP A 43 7.01 -0.90 24.40
C ASP A 43 7.20 -0.84 22.88
N ASP A 44 8.18 -0.06 22.46
CA ASP A 44 8.60 0.17 21.07
C ASP A 44 9.37 -1.01 20.45
N THR A 45 9.43 -2.19 21.09
CA THR A 45 10.43 -3.21 20.74
C THR A 45 9.98 -4.36 19.81
N VAL A 46 8.71 -4.39 19.35
CA VAL A 46 8.21 -5.54 18.53
C VAL A 46 8.06 -5.23 17.03
N CYS A 47 8.25 -3.99 16.58
CA CYS A 47 8.19 -3.67 15.14
C CYS A 47 9.58 -3.82 14.49
N GLY A 48 9.89 -5.01 13.98
CA GLY A 48 11.06 -5.26 13.14
C GLY A 48 11.13 -4.23 12.01
N ARG A 49 12.30 -3.59 11.86
CA ARG A 49 12.58 -2.53 10.87
C ARG A 49 12.22 -3.02 9.45
N CYS A 50 11.05 -2.63 8.95
CA CYS A 50 10.71 -2.82 7.55
C CYS A 50 11.37 -1.69 6.75
N GLY A 51 12.57 -1.93 6.22
CA GLY A 51 13.22 -0.91 5.40
C GLY A 51 14.65 -1.16 4.89
N THR A 52 15.38 -2.20 5.30
CA THR A 52 16.77 -2.37 4.83
C THR A 52 17.04 -3.75 4.24
N VAL A 53 16.90 -3.87 2.91
CA VAL A 53 17.53 -4.95 2.13
C VAL A 53 18.89 -4.44 1.63
N GLY A 54 19.90 -4.50 2.50
CA GLY A 54 21.28 -4.05 2.23
C GLY A 54 21.55 -2.56 2.49
N GLU A 55 22.68 -2.05 1.98
CA GLU A 55 23.18 -0.66 2.11
C GLU A 55 22.38 0.38 1.29
N GLY A 56 21.05 0.28 1.23
CA GLY A 56 20.21 1.19 0.45
C GLY A 56 18.88 1.50 1.11
N THR A 57 18.15 2.48 0.56
CA THR A 57 16.84 2.92 1.05
C THR A 57 15.70 2.37 0.20
N THR A 58 14.49 2.40 0.75
CA THR A 58 13.27 1.99 0.05
C THR A 58 12.42 3.21 -0.27
N MET A 59 12.04 3.35 -1.53
CA MET A 59 10.98 4.27 -1.95
C MET A 59 9.65 3.54 -1.85
N TYR A 60 8.94 3.70 -0.74
CA TYR A 60 7.63 3.10 -0.56
C TYR A 60 6.54 4.18 -0.53
N LEU A 61 5.58 4.07 -1.44
CA LEU A 61 4.46 4.99 -1.54
C LEU A 61 3.38 4.58 -0.54
N MET A 62 3.23 5.39 0.51
CA MET A 62 2.26 5.15 1.58
C MET A 62 1.28 6.31 1.68
N PHE A 63 0.00 5.97 1.86
CA PHE A 63 -1.07 6.96 1.97
C PHE A 63 -1.91 6.67 3.20
N THR A 64 -2.13 7.69 4.01
CA THR A 64 -3.01 7.60 5.16
C THR A 64 -4.46 7.83 4.74
N LYS A 65 -5.40 7.34 5.55
CA LYS A 65 -6.83 7.61 5.40
C LYS A 65 -7.35 8.38 6.60
N PRO A 66 -8.43 9.17 6.44
CA PRO A 66 -9.02 9.90 7.54
C PRO A 66 -9.33 8.99 8.73
N LYS A 67 -9.06 9.49 9.94
CA LYS A 67 -9.43 8.83 11.20
C LYS A 67 -10.84 9.29 11.54
N VAL A 68 -11.72 8.35 11.91
CA VAL A 68 -13.09 8.65 12.35
C VAL A 68 -13.21 8.24 13.81
N THR A 69 -13.89 9.04 14.62
CA THR A 69 -14.21 8.67 16.00
C THR A 69 -15.65 8.17 16.04
N ALA A 70 -15.85 6.94 16.49
CA ALA A 70 -17.18 6.39 16.71
C ALA A 70 -17.87 7.11 17.88
N LEU A 71 -19.20 7.01 17.95
CA LEU A 71 -20.00 7.60 19.04
C LEU A 71 -19.58 7.12 20.44
N SER A 72 -18.96 5.93 20.53
CA SER A 72 -18.38 5.38 21.77
C SER A 72 -17.06 6.03 22.19
N GLY A 73 -16.51 6.97 21.41
CA GLY A 73 -15.17 7.54 21.60
C GLY A 73 -14.04 6.67 21.01
N THR A 74 -14.35 5.49 20.47
CA THR A 74 -13.36 4.60 19.85
C THR A 74 -12.85 5.17 18.53
N LYS A 75 -11.52 5.24 18.36
CA LYS A 75 -10.89 5.67 17.10
C LYS A 75 -10.93 4.55 16.06
N VAL A 76 -11.50 4.84 14.91
CA VAL A 76 -11.59 3.96 13.74
C VAL A 76 -10.65 4.47 12.65
N ARG A 77 -9.79 3.59 12.14
CA ARG A 77 -8.80 3.90 11.10
C ARG A 77 -8.41 2.64 10.35
N THR A 78 -7.81 2.79 9.17
CA THR A 78 -7.27 1.65 8.43
C THR A 78 -6.06 1.04 9.15
N ALA A 79 -5.86 -0.27 9.00
CA ALA A 79 -4.72 -0.98 9.59
C ALA A 79 -3.38 -0.33 9.20
N VAL A 80 -3.24 0.09 7.93
CA VAL A 80 -2.07 0.80 7.41
C VAL A 80 -1.84 2.14 8.11
N THR A 81 -2.89 2.95 8.27
CA THR A 81 -2.80 4.22 9.00
C THR A 81 -2.44 4.00 10.48
N SER A 82 -2.87 2.87 11.06
CA SER A 82 -2.48 2.50 12.41
C SER A 82 -1.01 2.08 12.49
N PHE A 83 -0.54 1.27 11.53
CA PHE A 83 0.86 0.87 11.43
C PHE A 83 1.78 2.09 11.26
N LEU A 84 1.43 3.01 10.37
CA LEU A 84 2.21 4.24 10.16
C LEU A 84 2.35 5.07 11.44
N SER A 85 1.34 5.08 12.32
CA SER A 85 1.42 5.86 13.57
C SER A 85 2.40 5.32 14.61
N THR A 86 2.98 4.14 14.40
CA THR A 86 4.03 3.63 15.29
C THR A 86 5.41 4.21 14.96
N GLY A 87 5.55 4.94 13.86
CA GLY A 87 6.85 5.48 13.41
C GLY A 87 7.84 4.42 12.93
N ALA A 88 7.42 3.16 12.79
CA ALA A 88 8.30 2.04 12.41
C ALA A 88 8.75 2.07 10.95
N PHE A 89 8.06 2.83 10.08
CA PHE A 89 8.38 2.92 8.66
C PHE A 89 9.44 3.99 8.40
N ARG A 90 10.50 3.61 7.67
CA ARG A 90 11.54 4.53 7.19
C ARG A 90 11.78 4.31 5.71
N GLY A 91 11.82 5.39 4.94
CA GLY A 91 12.05 5.34 3.49
C GLY A 91 12.51 6.67 2.91
N THR A 92 12.29 6.86 1.60
CA THR A 92 12.64 8.09 0.89
C THR A 92 11.76 9.30 1.25
N SER A 93 10.60 9.08 1.85
CA SER A 93 9.63 10.13 2.11
C SER A 93 9.66 10.56 3.58
N PRO A 94 9.56 11.87 3.89
CA PRO A 94 9.39 12.32 5.27
C PRO A 94 8.00 11.91 5.77
N GLU A 95 7.87 11.73 7.07
CA GLU A 95 6.61 11.33 7.69
C GLU A 95 5.47 12.31 7.35
N SER A 96 5.74 13.62 7.38
CA SER A 96 4.76 14.67 7.02
C SER A 96 4.20 14.53 5.60
N ALA A 97 4.99 14.03 4.64
CA ALA A 97 4.49 13.75 3.29
C ALA A 97 3.50 12.58 3.25
N ILE A 98 3.70 11.56 4.09
CA ILE A 98 2.84 10.38 4.19
C ILE A 98 1.52 10.70 4.91
N TRP A 99 1.57 11.58 5.92
CA TRP A 99 0.40 12.04 6.67
C TRP A 99 -0.35 13.20 6.00
N CYS A 100 0.11 13.67 4.85
CA CYS A 100 -0.62 14.69 4.09
C CYS A 100 -2.01 14.17 3.70
N ALA A 101 -3.05 14.94 4.07
CA ALA A 101 -4.44 14.55 3.82
C ALA A 101 -4.81 14.59 2.32
N ASN A 102 -4.16 15.47 1.57
CA ASN A 102 -4.34 15.56 0.13
C ASN A 102 -3.46 14.50 -0.56
N VAL A 103 -4.10 13.56 -1.26
CA VAL A 103 -3.41 12.44 -1.92
C VAL A 103 -2.48 12.91 -3.02
N ASP A 104 -2.84 13.96 -3.76
CA ASP A 104 -2.02 14.46 -4.86
C ASP A 104 -0.78 15.19 -4.34
N GLU A 105 -0.92 15.97 -3.26
CA GLU A 105 0.20 16.62 -2.56
C GLU A 105 1.15 15.58 -1.95
N SER A 106 0.58 14.56 -1.29
CA SER A 106 1.32 13.43 -0.75
C SER A 106 2.09 12.69 -1.85
N MET A 107 1.43 12.39 -2.97
CA MET A 107 2.05 11.71 -4.11
C MET A 107 3.21 12.55 -4.68
N TYR A 108 2.98 13.84 -4.89
CA TYR A 108 4.02 14.77 -5.35
C TYR A 108 5.23 14.77 -4.41
N ALA A 109 5.03 14.95 -3.11
CA ALA A 109 6.10 15.01 -2.12
C ALA A 109 6.91 13.71 -2.07
N GLN A 110 6.24 12.56 -2.07
CA GLN A 110 6.88 11.26 -2.02
C GLN A 110 7.68 10.95 -3.30
N LEU A 111 7.13 11.29 -4.47
CA LEU A 111 7.84 11.16 -5.76
C LEU A 111 9.06 12.09 -5.81
N LEU A 112 8.92 13.34 -5.41
CA LEU A 112 10.02 14.31 -5.39
C LEU A 112 11.18 13.82 -4.52
N CYS A 113 10.89 13.40 -3.28
CA CYS A 113 11.91 12.88 -2.39
C CYS A 113 12.53 11.56 -2.91
N GLY A 114 11.73 10.71 -3.56
CA GLY A 114 12.19 9.48 -4.19
C GLY A 114 13.09 9.70 -5.40
N LEU A 115 12.88 10.78 -6.17
CA LEU A 115 13.72 11.15 -7.31
C LEU A 115 15.04 11.79 -6.87
N VAL A 116 15.01 12.68 -5.87
CA VAL A 116 16.24 13.29 -5.30
C VAL A 116 17.18 12.23 -4.75
N ARG A 117 16.64 11.19 -4.12
CA ARG A 117 17.42 10.07 -3.57
C ARG A 117 17.52 8.85 -4.50
N ARG A 118 17.33 9.03 -5.81
CA ARG A 118 17.20 7.89 -6.75
C ARG A 118 18.35 6.88 -6.70
N ASP A 119 19.57 7.34 -6.43
CA ASP A 119 20.78 6.52 -6.38
C ASP A 119 20.96 5.80 -5.03
N GLU A 120 20.06 6.01 -4.08
CA GLU A 120 20.01 5.25 -2.83
C GLU A 120 18.93 4.16 -2.89
N VAL A 121 17.97 4.26 -3.81
CA VAL A 121 16.77 3.42 -3.86
C VAL A 121 17.11 2.02 -4.36
N VAL A 122 16.95 1.02 -3.48
CA VAL A 122 17.11 -0.40 -3.81
C VAL A 122 15.78 -1.13 -3.97
N CYS A 123 14.68 -0.55 -3.51
CA CYS A 123 13.33 -1.08 -3.66
C CYS A 123 12.36 0.07 -3.94
N VAL A 124 11.50 -0.11 -4.95
CA VAL A 124 10.35 0.75 -5.22
C VAL A 124 9.10 -0.04 -4.86
N GLY A 125 8.25 0.48 -3.97
CA GLY A 125 7.13 -0.29 -3.46
C GLY A 125 5.89 0.51 -3.13
N ALA A 126 4.79 -0.22 -2.99
CA ALA A 126 3.53 0.23 -2.43
C ALA A 126 2.74 -1.00 -1.95
N ILE A 127 1.71 -0.81 -1.13
CA ILE A 127 0.92 -1.96 -0.64
C ILE A 127 0.26 -2.71 -1.79
N PHE A 128 -0.35 -1.99 -2.74
CA PHE A 128 -1.02 -2.58 -3.90
C PHE A 128 -0.35 -2.15 -5.19
N ALA A 129 -0.30 -3.06 -6.17
CA ALA A 129 0.21 -2.81 -7.51
C ALA A 129 -0.42 -1.57 -8.17
N THR A 130 -1.72 -1.36 -7.94
CA THR A 130 -2.48 -0.21 -8.47
C THR A 130 -1.93 1.14 -8.01
N VAL A 131 -1.33 1.22 -6.83
CA VAL A 131 -0.74 2.47 -6.32
C VAL A 131 0.50 2.83 -7.11
N ILE A 132 1.35 1.85 -7.45
CA ILE A 132 2.54 2.06 -8.28
C ILE A 132 2.12 2.50 -9.68
N LEU A 133 1.13 1.86 -10.28
CA LEU A 133 0.61 2.26 -11.60
C LEU A 133 0.08 3.70 -11.57
N ARG A 134 -0.68 4.07 -10.54
CA ARG A 134 -1.14 5.46 -10.35
C ARG A 134 0.01 6.45 -10.20
N ALA A 135 1.06 6.07 -9.47
CA ALA A 135 2.23 6.91 -9.29
C ALA A 135 2.99 7.14 -10.60
N VAL A 136 3.12 6.11 -11.44
CA VAL A 136 3.72 6.24 -12.78
C VAL A 136 2.86 7.16 -13.66
N THR A 137 1.54 6.98 -13.71
CA THR A 137 0.64 7.88 -14.45
C THR A 137 0.68 9.32 -13.92
N PHE A 138 0.80 9.49 -12.61
CA PHE A 138 0.95 10.83 -12.01
C PHE A 138 2.27 11.47 -12.44
N LEU A 139 3.36 10.70 -12.38
CA LEU A 139 4.69 11.13 -12.82
C LEU A 139 4.72 11.52 -14.31
N GLU A 140 4.05 10.75 -15.18
CA GLU A 140 3.88 11.07 -16.62
C GLU A 140 3.30 12.48 -16.84
N ARG A 141 2.39 12.91 -15.95
CA ARG A 141 1.76 14.23 -16.03
C ARG A 141 2.64 15.36 -15.50
N ILE A 142 3.40 15.12 -14.43
CA ILE A 142 4.06 16.18 -13.66
C ILE A 142 5.61 16.12 -13.68
N TRP A 143 6.24 15.26 -14.47
CA TRP A 143 7.71 15.11 -14.45
C TRP A 143 8.45 16.43 -14.74
N ARG A 144 7.92 17.28 -15.63
CA ARG A 144 8.51 18.60 -15.95
C ARG A 144 8.55 19.51 -14.73
N GLU A 145 7.51 19.39 -13.91
CA GLU A 145 7.36 20.16 -12.70
C GLU A 145 8.35 19.70 -11.64
N LEU A 146 8.47 18.39 -11.44
CA LEU A 146 9.44 17.80 -10.54
C LEU A 146 10.88 18.16 -10.95
N CYS A 147 11.22 18.12 -12.25
CA CYS A 147 12.55 18.48 -12.71
C CYS A 147 12.89 19.95 -12.42
N ARG A 148 11.93 20.87 -12.57
CA ARG A 148 12.14 22.29 -12.20
C ARG A 148 12.42 22.44 -10.71
N ASP A 149 11.69 21.72 -9.88
CA ASP A 149 11.79 21.82 -8.42
C ASP A 149 13.13 21.22 -7.93
N ILE A 150 13.57 20.11 -8.54
CA ILE A 150 14.90 19.52 -8.30
C ILE A 150 16.01 20.47 -8.75
N SER A 151 15.89 21.07 -9.93
CA SER A 151 16.89 22.02 -10.43
C SER A 151 16.97 23.29 -9.58
N ALA A 152 15.86 23.71 -8.97
CA ALA A 152 15.81 24.87 -8.08
C ALA A 152 16.24 24.54 -6.64
N GLY A 153 16.19 23.27 -6.24
CA GLY A 153 16.46 22.83 -4.87
C GLY A 153 15.33 23.17 -3.88
N GLU A 154 14.11 23.37 -4.37
CA GLU A 154 12.96 23.77 -3.54
C GLU A 154 11.65 23.23 -4.11
N ALA A 155 10.81 22.64 -3.26
CA ALA A 155 9.43 22.30 -3.57
C ALA A 155 8.58 23.57 -3.65
N ARG A 156 7.84 23.73 -4.75
CA ARG A 156 7.06 24.95 -5.00
C ARG A 156 6.06 25.26 -3.88
N HIS A 157 6.07 26.53 -3.43
CA HIS A 157 5.25 27.07 -2.35
C HIS A 157 3.72 26.88 -2.50
N GLY A 158 3.22 26.59 -3.70
CA GLY A 158 1.79 26.37 -3.98
C GLY A 158 1.37 24.91 -4.24
N VAL A 159 2.32 23.96 -4.25
CA VAL A 159 2.00 22.54 -4.45
C VAL A 159 1.74 21.85 -3.10
N LEU A 160 2.48 22.23 -2.06
CA LEU A 160 2.28 21.73 -0.71
C LEU A 160 1.57 22.79 0.14
N SER A 161 0.33 22.48 0.53
CA SER A 161 -0.53 23.39 1.28
C SER A 161 -0.08 23.51 2.74
N ASP A 162 0.43 22.43 3.32
CA ASP A 162 0.92 22.39 4.70
C ASP A 162 2.37 22.89 4.81
N PRO A 163 2.65 23.97 5.58
CA PRO A 163 4.00 24.48 5.77
C PRO A 163 4.97 23.44 6.36
N ALA A 164 4.53 22.64 7.34
CA ALA A 164 5.39 21.65 7.99
C ALA A 164 5.78 20.51 7.02
N GLY A 165 4.82 20.05 6.21
CA GLY A 165 5.08 19.15 5.08
C GLY A 165 6.07 19.72 4.08
N ARG A 166 5.90 20.98 3.68
CA ARG A 166 6.80 21.66 2.74
C ARG A 166 8.21 21.80 3.28
N ASP A 167 8.38 22.24 4.52
CA ASP A 167 9.70 22.42 5.12
C ASP A 167 10.46 21.09 5.24
N ALA A 168 9.76 20.00 5.58
CA ALA A 168 10.34 18.66 5.65
C ALA A 168 10.77 18.12 4.27
N VAL A 169 9.99 18.39 3.22
CA VAL A 169 10.36 18.04 1.84
C VAL A 169 11.54 18.90 1.38
N ASN A 170 11.50 20.20 1.63
CA ASN A 170 12.57 21.13 1.30
C ASN A 170 13.88 20.75 2.00
N ALA A 171 13.85 20.24 3.23
CA ALA A 171 15.04 19.74 3.91
C ALA A 171 15.73 18.58 3.16
N ILE A 172 14.98 17.79 2.37
CA ILE A 172 15.52 16.71 1.54
C ILE A 172 15.98 17.25 0.18
N VAL A 173 15.21 18.18 -0.42
CA VAL A 173 15.45 18.73 -1.76
C VAL A 173 16.45 19.90 -1.75
N ALA A 174 16.88 20.38 -0.57
CA ALA A 174 17.59 21.64 -0.32
C ALA A 174 18.81 21.95 -1.19
N ARG A 175 19.37 20.96 -1.90
CA ARG A 175 20.48 21.12 -2.81
C ARG A 175 19.96 21.22 -4.26
N PRO A 176 20.11 22.39 -4.92
CA PRO A 176 19.85 22.50 -6.35
C PRO A 176 20.70 21.50 -7.14
N ASP A 177 20.05 20.69 -7.97
CA ASP A 177 20.73 19.67 -8.78
C ASP A 177 20.20 19.69 -10.23
N PRO A 178 20.71 20.60 -11.08
CA PRO A 178 20.31 20.68 -12.49
C PRO A 178 20.69 19.43 -13.28
N GLU A 179 21.83 18.78 -12.96
CA GLU A 179 22.29 17.58 -13.65
C GLU A 179 21.32 16.41 -13.42
N LEU A 180 20.86 16.23 -12.18
CA LEU A 180 19.83 15.27 -11.84
C LEU A 180 18.51 15.56 -12.56
N ALA A 181 18.10 16.82 -12.59
CA ALA A 181 16.88 17.24 -13.28
C ALA A 181 16.94 16.93 -14.78
N ASP A 182 18.06 17.21 -15.44
CA ASP A 182 18.28 16.92 -16.86
C ASP A 182 18.31 15.40 -17.13
N ALA A 183 18.93 14.62 -16.25
CA ALA A 183 18.93 13.15 -16.35
C ALA A 183 17.51 12.56 -16.24
N ILE A 184 16.70 13.05 -15.30
CA ILE A 184 15.30 12.62 -15.16
C ILE A 184 14.48 13.06 -16.37
N ALA A 185 14.68 14.30 -16.85
CA ALA A 185 13.99 14.82 -18.03
C ALA A 185 14.31 14.02 -19.29
N ALA A 186 15.56 13.60 -19.48
CA ALA A 186 15.97 12.75 -20.60
C ALA A 186 15.22 11.40 -20.59
N GLU A 187 15.03 10.79 -19.42
CA GLU A 187 14.32 9.53 -19.29
C GLU A 187 12.80 9.65 -19.49
N CYS A 188 12.19 10.69 -18.91
CA CYS A 188 10.75 10.93 -18.95
C CYS A 188 10.26 11.49 -20.31
N SER A 189 11.12 12.16 -21.06
CA SER A 189 10.81 12.69 -22.39
C SER A 189 10.86 11.63 -23.50
N ALA A 190 11.34 10.42 -23.18
CA ALA A 190 11.39 9.31 -24.12
C ALA A 190 9.97 8.95 -24.63
N PRO A 191 9.83 8.53 -25.91
CA PRO A 191 8.53 8.20 -26.51
C PRO A 191 7.87 6.97 -25.87
N SER A 192 8.64 6.15 -25.15
CA SER A 192 8.14 4.99 -24.43
C SER A 192 8.61 5.00 -22.97
N TRP A 193 7.68 4.75 -22.06
CA TRP A 193 7.92 4.60 -20.63
C TRP A 193 8.23 3.15 -20.24
N ARG A 194 8.53 2.29 -21.22
CA ARG A 194 9.02 0.94 -20.95
C ARG A 194 10.26 1.00 -20.06
N ARG A 195 10.32 0.16 -19.04
CA ARG A 195 11.41 0.10 -18.04
C ARG A 195 11.67 1.40 -17.26
N ILE A 196 10.70 2.33 -17.23
CA ILE A 196 10.90 3.64 -16.59
C ILE A 196 11.32 3.53 -15.12
N VAL A 197 10.81 2.56 -14.37
CA VAL A 197 11.18 2.37 -12.95
C VAL A 197 12.68 2.10 -12.83
N ARG A 198 13.22 1.21 -13.67
CA ARG A 198 14.65 0.90 -13.67
C ARG A 198 15.52 2.04 -14.20
N ARG A 199 15.00 2.89 -15.09
CA ARG A 199 15.71 4.05 -15.62
C ARG A 199 15.77 5.19 -14.60
N LEU A 200 14.66 5.45 -13.92
CA LEU A 200 14.58 6.45 -12.87
C LEU A 200 15.27 6.00 -11.59
N TRP A 201 15.19 4.73 -11.20
CA TRP A 201 15.85 4.19 -10.01
C TRP A 201 16.83 3.09 -10.43
N PRO A 202 18.06 3.45 -10.85
CA PRO A 202 18.99 2.52 -11.49
C PRO A 202 19.48 1.39 -10.55
N ARG A 203 19.46 1.62 -9.24
CA ARG A 203 19.84 0.63 -8.22
C ARG A 203 18.67 -0.19 -7.69
N ALA A 204 17.44 0.04 -8.17
CA ALA A 204 16.29 -0.75 -7.77
C ALA A 204 16.51 -2.22 -8.13
N LYS A 205 16.35 -3.10 -7.15
CA LYS A 205 16.54 -4.55 -7.27
C LYS A 205 15.25 -5.28 -7.54
N TYR A 206 14.14 -4.77 -7.02
CA TYR A 206 12.80 -5.35 -7.16
C TYR A 206 11.72 -4.28 -6.96
N ILE A 207 10.50 -4.62 -7.35
CA ILE A 207 9.29 -3.84 -7.08
C ILE A 207 8.46 -4.57 -6.04
N GLU A 208 8.19 -3.94 -4.91
CA GLU A 208 7.39 -4.54 -3.83
C GLU A 208 5.93 -4.11 -3.92
N ALA A 209 5.03 -5.05 -4.17
CA ALA A 209 3.59 -4.82 -4.14
C ALA A 209 2.80 -6.13 -4.02
N ILE A 210 1.57 -6.04 -3.51
CA ILE A 210 0.59 -7.12 -3.70
C ILE A 210 0.24 -7.19 -5.19
N VAL A 211 0.64 -8.29 -5.81
CA VAL A 211 0.39 -8.65 -7.23
C VAL A 211 -0.46 -9.91 -7.39
N THR A 212 -0.90 -10.51 -6.28
CA THR A 212 -1.72 -11.74 -6.25
C THR A 212 -3.21 -11.43 -6.20
N GLY A 213 -4.04 -12.48 -6.37
CA GLY A 213 -5.50 -12.36 -6.32
C GLY A 213 -6.04 -11.39 -7.37
N SER A 214 -6.83 -10.42 -6.93
CA SER A 214 -7.37 -9.38 -7.81
C SER A 214 -6.35 -8.30 -8.19
N MET A 215 -5.05 -8.47 -7.93
CA MET A 215 -4.00 -7.57 -8.43
C MET A 215 -3.22 -8.17 -9.62
N VAL A 216 -3.48 -9.43 -9.99
CA VAL A 216 -2.78 -10.12 -11.09
C VAL A 216 -2.95 -9.37 -12.42
N GLN A 217 -4.08 -8.71 -12.66
CA GLN A 217 -4.29 -7.92 -13.88
C GLN A 217 -3.35 -6.71 -14.00
N CYS A 218 -2.70 -6.28 -12.92
CA CYS A 218 -1.72 -5.20 -12.93
C CYS A 218 -0.32 -5.68 -13.33
N VAL A 219 -0.04 -7.00 -13.28
CA VAL A 219 1.28 -7.60 -13.53
C VAL A 219 1.83 -7.21 -14.90
N PRO A 220 1.11 -7.34 -16.03
CA PRO A 220 1.67 -7.01 -17.34
C PRO A 220 2.13 -5.55 -17.46
N MET A 221 1.39 -4.61 -16.84
CA MET A 221 1.75 -3.20 -16.82
C MET A 221 2.95 -2.93 -15.90
N LEU A 222 3.02 -3.60 -14.75
CA LEU A 222 4.18 -3.50 -13.87
C LEU A 222 5.44 -4.09 -14.50
N GLU A 223 5.34 -5.18 -15.26
CA GLU A 223 6.47 -5.73 -16.02
C GLU A 223 6.93 -4.77 -17.12
N PHE A 224 5.98 -4.12 -17.81
CA PHE A 224 6.27 -3.11 -18.81
C PHE A 224 7.05 -1.92 -18.22
N TYR A 225 6.59 -1.37 -17.10
CA TYR A 225 7.25 -0.23 -16.44
C TYR A 225 8.50 -0.63 -15.63
N GLY A 226 8.50 -1.82 -15.04
CA GLY A 226 9.58 -2.35 -14.22
C GLY A 226 10.79 -2.80 -15.02
N GLY A 227 10.58 -3.30 -16.24
CA GLY A 227 11.67 -3.64 -17.15
C GLY A 227 12.51 -4.85 -16.73
N GLY A 228 11.83 -5.88 -16.21
CA GLY A 228 12.46 -7.12 -15.74
C GLY A 228 12.92 -7.08 -14.29
N LEU A 229 12.50 -6.07 -13.51
CA LEU A 229 12.61 -6.12 -12.06
C LEU A 229 11.63 -7.18 -11.52
N PRO A 230 12.07 -8.07 -10.61
CA PRO A 230 11.19 -9.00 -9.92
C PRO A 230 10.06 -8.25 -9.20
N LEU A 231 8.84 -8.78 -9.29
CA LEU A 231 7.69 -8.30 -8.55
C LEU A 231 7.55 -9.13 -7.27
N VAL A 232 7.74 -8.49 -6.12
CA VAL A 232 7.80 -9.15 -4.82
C VAL A 232 6.51 -8.87 -4.06
N SER A 233 5.78 -9.93 -3.69
CA SER A 233 4.67 -9.85 -2.74
C SER A 233 5.05 -10.53 -1.44
N THR A 234 5.34 -9.73 -0.42
CA THR A 234 5.96 -10.19 0.84
C THR A 234 4.96 -10.70 1.86
N LEU A 235 3.85 -9.97 2.05
CA LEU A 235 2.95 -10.16 3.19
C LEU A 235 1.55 -10.55 2.71
N TYR A 236 0.93 -11.47 3.43
CA TYR A 236 -0.50 -11.77 3.35
C TYR A 236 -1.16 -11.45 4.68
N GLY A 237 -2.17 -10.58 4.65
CA GLY A 237 -2.84 -10.12 5.85
C GLY A 237 -4.12 -9.36 5.54
N SER A 238 -4.85 -9.05 6.59
CA SER A 238 -6.11 -8.31 6.57
C SER A 238 -6.15 -7.27 7.69
N SER A 239 -7.27 -6.56 7.84
CA SER A 239 -7.44 -5.62 8.96
C SER A 239 -7.56 -6.34 10.31
N GLU A 240 -7.97 -7.59 10.29
CA GLU A 240 -8.20 -8.45 11.45
C GLU A 240 -6.92 -9.15 11.92
N SER A 241 -6.04 -9.56 11.01
CA SER A 241 -4.78 -10.24 11.37
C SER A 241 -3.76 -10.24 10.23
N TYR A 242 -2.48 -10.26 10.59
CA TYR A 242 -1.40 -10.64 9.67
C TYR A 242 -1.33 -12.16 9.62
N LEU A 243 -1.49 -12.74 8.43
CA LEU A 243 -1.75 -14.17 8.28
C LEU A 243 -0.47 -14.93 7.91
N GLY A 244 0.30 -14.39 6.97
CA GLY A 244 1.42 -15.13 6.39
C GLY A 244 2.43 -14.28 5.64
N ILE A 245 3.53 -14.93 5.27
CA ILE A 245 4.64 -14.34 4.52
C ILE A 245 5.01 -15.21 3.33
N ASN A 246 5.49 -14.59 2.26
CA ASN A 246 6.06 -15.31 1.13
C ASN A 246 7.51 -15.68 1.43
N LEU A 247 7.78 -16.99 1.58
CA LEU A 247 9.13 -17.51 1.82
C LEU A 247 10.01 -17.54 0.55
N ARG A 248 9.39 -17.44 -0.63
CA ARG A 248 10.06 -17.41 -1.93
C ARG A 248 9.70 -16.11 -2.67
N PRO A 249 10.20 -14.95 -2.17
CA PRO A 249 9.79 -13.64 -2.67
C PRO A 249 10.18 -13.37 -4.13
N LEU A 250 11.13 -14.13 -4.68
CA LEU A 250 11.63 -13.96 -6.05
C LEU A 250 10.98 -14.89 -7.08
N ASP A 251 10.07 -15.76 -6.65
CA ASP A 251 9.31 -16.60 -7.57
C ASP A 251 8.41 -15.73 -8.47
N PRO A 252 8.05 -16.22 -9.68
CA PRO A 252 7.13 -15.51 -10.55
C PRO A 252 5.80 -15.18 -9.85
N PRO A 253 5.12 -14.08 -10.22
CA PRO A 253 3.84 -13.67 -9.61
C PRO A 253 2.77 -14.77 -9.57
N ASP A 254 2.78 -15.67 -10.55
CA ASP A 254 1.83 -16.79 -10.68
C ASP A 254 2.07 -17.92 -9.66
N ASP A 255 3.30 -18.04 -9.13
CA ASP A 255 3.73 -19.10 -8.22
C ASP A 255 3.84 -18.63 -6.76
N VAL A 256 3.40 -17.40 -6.47
CA VAL A 256 3.45 -16.82 -5.13
C VAL A 256 2.62 -17.65 -4.16
N ALA A 257 3.27 -18.14 -3.11
CA ALA A 257 2.65 -18.88 -2.02
C ALA A 257 2.97 -18.21 -0.69
N TYR A 258 1.94 -18.02 0.14
CA TYR A 258 2.09 -17.47 1.48
C TYR A 258 2.11 -18.59 2.51
N THR A 259 3.14 -18.62 3.34
CA THR A 259 3.22 -19.50 4.50
C THR A 259 2.57 -18.82 5.68
N LEU A 260 1.53 -19.45 6.23
CA LEU A 260 0.86 -18.94 7.42
C LEU A 260 1.79 -18.99 8.63
N ILE A 261 1.84 -17.90 9.39
CA ILE A 261 2.65 -17.84 10.60
C ILE A 261 1.79 -18.30 11.77
N HIS A 262 2.03 -19.52 12.24
CA HIS A 262 1.20 -20.24 13.22
C HIS A 262 1.01 -19.54 14.58
N ASN A 263 1.84 -18.56 14.94
CA ASN A 263 1.74 -17.82 16.20
C ASN A 263 0.92 -16.53 16.09
N MET A 264 0.47 -16.14 14.89
CA MET A 264 -0.26 -14.89 14.67
C MET A 264 -1.75 -15.01 14.97
N CYS A 265 -2.35 -16.16 14.67
CA CYS A 265 -3.73 -16.49 15.01
C CYS A 265 -3.94 -18.01 14.98
N TYR A 266 -5.08 -18.45 15.50
CA TYR A 266 -5.54 -19.82 15.33
C TYR A 266 -6.24 -19.96 13.97
N PHE A 267 -5.78 -20.89 13.13
CA PHE A 267 -6.26 -21.05 11.76
C PHE A 267 -7.18 -22.27 11.62
N GLU A 268 -8.39 -22.06 11.11
CA GLU A 268 -9.29 -23.14 10.67
C GLU A 268 -9.58 -22.98 9.17
N LEU A 269 -9.57 -24.09 8.42
CA LEU A 269 -9.76 -24.08 6.96
C LEU A 269 -11.04 -24.83 6.58
N ILE A 270 -12.00 -24.13 5.97
CA ILE A 270 -13.24 -24.72 5.47
C ILE A 270 -13.04 -25.20 4.03
N VAL A 271 -13.22 -26.50 3.79
CA VAL A 271 -13.11 -27.09 2.45
C VAL A 271 -14.24 -26.59 1.52
N THR A 272 -13.89 -25.99 0.39
CA THR A 272 -14.84 -25.36 -0.54
C THR A 272 -15.83 -26.34 -1.19
N THR A 273 -15.44 -27.61 -1.39
CA THR A 273 -16.36 -28.67 -1.87
C THR A 273 -17.56 -28.86 -0.93
N TYR A 274 -17.38 -28.62 0.37
CA TYR A 274 -18.43 -28.68 1.38
C TYR A 274 -19.45 -27.53 1.20
N LEU A 275 -18.98 -26.32 0.90
CA LEU A 275 -19.82 -25.12 0.72
C LEU A 275 -20.70 -25.21 -0.53
N HIS A 276 -20.20 -25.79 -1.64
CA HIS A 276 -21.02 -26.04 -2.82
C HIS A 276 -22.17 -27.03 -2.53
N ARG A 277 -21.90 -28.12 -1.81
CA ARG A 277 -22.92 -29.11 -1.41
C ARG A 277 -23.92 -28.55 -0.40
N TYR A 278 -23.46 -27.71 0.54
CA TYR A 278 -24.33 -27.04 1.51
C TYR A 278 -25.28 -26.04 0.84
N ARG A 279 -24.79 -25.19 -0.08
CA ARG A 279 -25.60 -24.27 -0.87
C ARG A 279 -26.64 -25.00 -1.73
N HIS A 280 -26.27 -26.14 -2.32
CA HIS A 280 -27.21 -26.97 -3.09
C HIS A 280 -28.32 -27.58 -2.22
N ARG A 281 -27.98 -28.01 -0.99
CA ARG A 281 -28.97 -28.53 -0.02
C ARG A 281 -29.89 -27.44 0.54
N GLN A 282 -29.38 -26.25 0.80
CA GLN A 282 -30.16 -25.08 1.25
C GLN A 282 -31.16 -24.62 0.17
N ARG A 283 -30.74 -24.52 -1.10
CA ARG A 283 -31.65 -24.21 -2.23
C ARG A 283 -32.75 -25.25 -2.41
N ARG A 284 -32.46 -26.54 -2.19
CA ARG A 284 -33.47 -27.61 -2.23
C ARG A 284 -34.44 -27.61 -1.05
N ARG A 285 -34.06 -27.04 0.10
CA ARG A 285 -34.94 -26.93 1.28
C ARG A 285 -35.84 -25.69 1.26
N GLY A 286 -35.48 -24.64 0.51
CA GLY A 286 -36.30 -23.44 0.31
C GLY A 286 -37.38 -23.56 -0.76
N ALA A 287 -37.34 -24.59 -1.60
CA ALA A 287 -38.40 -24.90 -2.57
C ALA A 287 -39.35 -25.95 -1.99
N ARG A 288 -40.27 -25.53 -1.10
CA ARG A 288 -41.51 -26.28 -0.86
C ARG A 288 -42.55 -25.75 -1.85
N PRO A 289 -43.13 -26.58 -2.72
CA PRO A 289 -44.29 -26.17 -3.52
C PRO A 289 -45.49 -25.95 -2.58
N VAL A 290 -46.23 -24.88 -2.84
CA VAL A 290 -47.61 -24.67 -2.35
C VAL A 290 -48.53 -25.68 -3.04
#